data_AF-A0A968N8Y6-F1
#
_entry.id   AF-A0A968N8Y6-F1
#
_cell.length_a   1.000
_cell.length_b   1.000
_cell.length_c   1.000
_cell.angle_alpha   90.00
_cell.angle_beta   90.00
_cell.angle_gamma   90.00
#
_symmetry.space_group_name_H-M   'P 1'
#
loop_
_entity.id
_entity.type
_entity.pdbx_description
1 polymer ?
#
loop_
_entity_poly.entity_id
_entity_poly.type
_entity_poly.pdbx_seq_one_letter_code
_entity_poly.pdbx_strand_id
1 'polypeptide(L)'
;MSNDTLTHSVTFTEAPAALTVVVDPTPQIARGSAVIVERRRPKAAGWSLLQGLGVVVDHWRKSFRKLDDPTQIAGTFTTEYPEERLPLPEAYRNMPILLFDDATGHELCTSCFQCQRICPPQVIHMTQAKDPETGKPVPAVSEFIIEYDACMSCGFCAEVCPFDAIKMDHDFELSTANHPSLTVHKAGLLRPVSYYQSIAPTFWAEAEASAYKKLEANKKRRPASIGIAPQMIEQVKAAHELRDDQQEADSPPAPVAIAPALDAGRAATPATASAAPAASDGDLPTDKAARLAAIRARNEAKKAAEQAAPAQAQPAAEGAATALTTPDAPLTDALPAASERTAPPAPATPDAPLDEKAARLAAIRARNAAKKAAQAEEE
;
A
#
# COMPACT_ATOMS: atom_id res chain seq x y z
N MET A 1 53.47 1.54 11.45
CA MET A 1 52.16 1.57 12.15
C MET A 1 51.72 0.13 12.29
N SER A 2 52.05 -0.47 13.43
CA SER A 2 51.65 -1.83 13.79
C SER A 2 50.17 -1.84 14.12
N ASN A 3 49.41 -2.77 13.53
CA ASN A 3 48.03 -3.05 13.93
C ASN A 3 48.07 -4.04 15.10
N ASP A 4 48.12 -3.52 16.31
CA ASP A 4 47.87 -4.29 17.52
C ASP A 4 46.36 -4.58 17.62
N THR A 5 45.99 -5.83 17.35
CA THR A 5 44.62 -6.31 17.52
C THR A 5 44.45 -6.81 18.95
N LEU A 6 43.84 -5.98 19.79
CA LEU A 6 43.43 -6.33 21.16
C LEU A 6 42.41 -7.47 21.13
N THR A 7 42.83 -8.65 21.58
CA THR A 7 41.95 -9.79 21.85
C THR A 7 41.53 -9.74 23.31
N HIS A 8 40.25 -9.43 23.56
CA HIS A 8 39.65 -9.57 24.88
C HIS A 8 39.50 -11.07 25.21
N SER A 9 40.18 -11.51 26.27
CA SER A 9 40.00 -12.85 26.84
C SER A 9 38.82 -12.84 27.82
N VAL A 10 37.81 -13.67 27.56
CA VAL A 10 36.74 -13.96 28.52
C VAL A 10 37.10 -15.28 29.19
N THR A 11 37.51 -15.20 30.47
CA THR A 11 37.72 -16.36 31.33
C THR A 11 36.37 -16.93 31.78
N PHE A 12 36.07 -18.16 31.36
CA PHE A 12 35.04 -18.97 32.01
C PHE A 12 35.68 -19.81 33.11
N THR A 13 35.34 -19.50 34.36
CA THR A 13 35.70 -20.29 35.54
C THR A 13 34.70 -21.42 35.79
N GLU A 14 35.25 -22.63 35.88
CA GLU A 14 34.81 -23.85 36.56
C GLU A 14 33.72 -24.77 35.96
N ALA A 15 34.02 -26.07 36.09
CA ALA A 15 33.56 -27.24 35.33
C ALA A 15 32.29 -27.91 35.90
N PRO A 16 31.73 -28.96 35.24
CA PRO A 16 32.17 -30.30 35.61
C PRO A 16 32.27 -31.32 34.45
N ALA A 17 33.14 -32.33 34.67
CA ALA A 17 33.17 -33.63 33.99
C ALA A 17 33.46 -33.67 32.47
N ALA A 18 34.66 -33.20 32.12
CA ALA A 18 35.56 -33.73 31.08
C ALA A 18 34.96 -34.55 29.92
N LEU A 19 34.47 -33.83 28.89
CA LEU A 19 34.72 -34.23 27.51
C LEU A 19 36.23 -34.16 27.29
N THR A 20 36.95 -35.26 27.53
CA THR A 20 38.35 -35.35 27.13
C THR A 20 38.35 -35.56 25.62
N VAL A 21 38.45 -34.47 24.87
CA VAL A 21 38.91 -34.52 23.48
C VAL A 21 40.37 -34.96 23.58
N VAL A 22 40.62 -36.26 23.47
CA VAL A 22 41.98 -36.75 23.24
C VAL A 22 42.30 -36.37 21.81
N VAL A 23 42.95 -35.22 21.64
CA VAL A 23 43.58 -34.85 20.38
C VAL A 23 44.88 -35.66 20.31
N ASP A 24 44.78 -36.94 19.99
CA ASP A 24 45.94 -37.68 19.47
C ASP A 24 46.33 -37.06 18.11
N PRO A 25 47.60 -37.13 17.67
CA PRO A 25 48.12 -36.29 16.61
C PRO A 25 47.31 -36.53 15.34
N THR A 26 46.57 -35.49 14.94
CA THR A 26 45.77 -35.40 13.72
C THR A 26 46.46 -36.14 12.57
N PRO A 27 45.90 -37.23 12.02
CA PRO A 27 46.39 -37.74 10.75
C PRO A 27 46.04 -36.69 9.69
N GLN A 28 47.05 -35.95 9.22
CA GLN A 28 46.84 -34.97 8.16
C GLN A 28 46.57 -35.72 6.86
N ILE A 29 45.36 -35.56 6.35
CA ILE A 29 44.97 -36.04 5.03
C ILE A 29 45.17 -34.87 4.06
N ALA A 30 45.60 -35.13 2.83
CA ALA A 30 46.07 -34.13 1.86
C ALA A 30 45.06 -33.00 1.47
N ARG A 31 43.84 -32.97 2.05
CA ARG A 31 42.80 -31.95 1.83
C ARG A 31 42.09 -31.48 3.12
N GLY A 32 42.75 -31.50 4.28
CA GLY A 32 42.24 -30.87 5.50
C GLY A 32 42.43 -31.69 6.78
N SER A 33 42.06 -31.09 7.92
CA SER A 33 42.08 -31.76 9.22
C SER A 33 40.85 -32.66 9.39
N ALA A 34 41.08 -33.93 9.71
CA ALA A 34 40.04 -34.84 10.15
C ALA A 34 39.93 -34.78 11.67
N VAL A 35 38.74 -34.45 12.19
CA VAL A 35 38.42 -34.63 13.61
C VAL A 35 37.90 -36.05 13.79
N ILE A 36 38.71 -36.92 14.40
CA ILE A 36 38.27 -38.27 14.77
C ILE A 36 37.51 -38.16 16.09
N VAL A 37 36.18 -38.23 16.02
CA VAL A 37 35.35 -38.36 17.22
C VAL A 37 35.32 -39.84 17.58
N GLU A 38 36.20 -40.26 18.48
CA GLU A 38 36.11 -41.59 19.08
C GLU A 38 34.82 -41.68 19.90
N ARG A 39 33.85 -42.47 19.41
CA ARG A 39 32.74 -42.91 20.25
C ARG A 39 33.32 -43.83 21.32
N ARG A 40 33.59 -43.28 22.51
CA ARG A 40 33.98 -44.08 23.69
C ARG A 40 33.05 -45.29 23.76
N ARG A 41 33.64 -46.50 23.71
CA ARG A 41 32.89 -47.72 24.01
C ARG A 41 32.23 -47.54 25.38
N PRO A 42 30.92 -47.83 25.52
CA PRO A 42 30.22 -47.64 26.77
C PRO A 42 30.93 -48.44 27.87
N LYS A 43 31.13 -47.82 29.04
CA LYS A 43 31.83 -48.45 30.19
C LYS A 43 31.19 -49.78 30.62
N ALA A 44 29.90 -49.94 30.35
CA ALA A 44 29.10 -51.15 30.55
C ALA A 44 27.92 -51.20 29.57
N ALA A 45 27.38 -52.39 29.28
CA ALA A 45 26.17 -52.55 28.49
C ALA A 45 25.00 -51.75 29.12
N GLY A 46 24.26 -50.99 28.31
CA GLY A 46 23.14 -50.16 28.76
C GLY A 46 23.50 -48.81 29.38
N TRP A 47 24.78 -48.50 29.60
CA TRP A 47 25.20 -47.19 30.17
C TRP A 47 24.76 -46.00 29.31
N SER A 48 24.78 -46.15 27.98
CA SER A 48 24.32 -45.12 27.05
C SER A 48 22.81 -44.84 27.15
N LEU A 49 22.00 -45.87 27.45
CA LEU A 49 20.56 -45.71 27.66
C LEU A 49 20.29 -44.91 28.94
N LEU A 50 21.01 -45.19 30.02
CA LEU A 50 20.89 -44.43 31.28
C LEU A 50 21.33 -42.97 31.11
N GLN A 51 22.40 -42.72 30.34
CA GLN A 51 22.80 -41.34 30.01
C GLN A 51 21.71 -40.61 29.21
N GLY A 52 21.11 -41.27 28.22
CA GLY A 52 19.99 -40.71 27.46
C GLY A 52 18.78 -40.40 28.34
N LEU A 53 18.41 -41.33 29.23
CA LEU A 53 17.32 -41.12 30.20
C LEU A 53 17.63 -39.94 31.15
N GLY A 54 18.87 -39.78 31.57
CA GLY A 54 19.29 -38.64 32.39
C GLY A 54 19.06 -37.28 31.71
N VAL A 55 19.31 -37.20 30.39
CA VAL A 55 19.00 -35.99 29.60
C VAL A 55 17.49 -35.75 29.53
N VAL A 56 16.69 -36.81 29.34
CA VAL A 56 15.22 -36.71 29.32
C VAL A 56 14.69 -36.22 30.67
N VAL A 57 15.18 -36.76 31.78
CA VAL A 57 14.79 -36.35 33.13
C VAL A 57 15.15 -34.88 33.40
N ASP A 58 16.31 -34.42 32.93
CA ASP A 58 16.69 -33.00 33.08
C ASP A 58 15.76 -32.07 32.27
N HIS A 59 15.39 -32.44 31.04
CA HIS A 59 14.42 -31.67 30.25
C HIS A 59 13.03 -31.68 30.88
N TRP A 60 12.55 -32.85 31.36
CA TRP A 60 11.28 -32.97 32.07
C TRP A 60 11.25 -32.13 33.35
N ARG A 61 12.36 -32.10 34.10
CA ARG A 61 12.46 -31.23 35.28
C ARG A 61 12.40 -29.75 34.89
N LYS A 62 13.09 -29.37 33.81
CA LYS A 62 13.11 -27.98 33.32
C LYS A 62 11.73 -27.55 32.80
N SER A 63 10.95 -28.45 32.20
CA SER A 63 9.60 -28.17 31.68
C SER A 63 8.55 -27.86 32.76
N PHE A 64 8.89 -27.82 34.05
CA PHE A 64 7.99 -27.26 35.07
C PHE A 64 8.16 -25.74 35.26
N ARG A 65 9.06 -25.11 34.51
CA ARG A 65 9.21 -23.65 34.45
C ARG A 65 8.84 -23.17 33.06
N LYS A 66 7.98 -22.15 32.99
CA LYS A 66 7.61 -21.49 31.75
C LYS A 66 8.70 -20.50 31.32
N LEU A 67 8.97 -20.41 30.02
CA LEU A 67 9.79 -19.34 29.47
C LEU A 67 8.93 -18.10 29.28
N ASP A 68 9.22 -17.06 30.07
CA ASP A 68 8.56 -15.76 29.91
C ASP A 68 9.38 -14.79 29.03
N ASP A 69 10.65 -15.12 28.76
CA ASP A 69 11.55 -14.27 27.98
C ASP A 69 12.30 -15.08 26.90
N PRO A 70 12.40 -14.58 25.66
CA PRO A 70 13.02 -15.30 24.53
C PRO A 70 14.54 -15.49 24.65
N THR A 71 15.23 -14.89 25.63
CA THR A 71 16.65 -15.13 25.92
C THR A 71 16.87 -16.33 26.85
N GLN A 72 15.81 -16.84 27.47
CA GLN A 72 15.87 -18.02 28.33
C GLN A 72 16.00 -19.29 27.48
N ILE A 73 16.87 -20.21 27.92
CA ILE A 73 17.24 -21.42 27.16
C ILE A 73 16.72 -22.73 27.81
N ALA A 74 16.01 -22.65 28.93
CA ALA A 74 15.60 -23.81 29.71
C ALA A 74 14.22 -23.65 30.35
N GLY A 75 13.25 -24.47 29.91
CA GLY A 75 11.86 -24.47 30.36
C GLY A 75 10.87 -24.84 29.25
N THR A 76 9.57 -24.59 29.45
CA THR A 76 8.55 -24.79 28.41
C THR A 76 8.48 -23.61 27.47
N PHE A 77 8.67 -23.86 26.19
CA PHE A 77 8.54 -22.88 25.10
C PHE A 77 7.12 -22.81 24.52
N THR A 78 6.22 -23.67 24.98
CA THR A 78 4.84 -23.77 24.47
C THR A 78 3.99 -22.63 25.03
N THR A 79 3.30 -21.93 24.14
CA THR A 79 2.22 -21.00 24.45
C THR A 79 0.89 -21.75 24.34
N GLU A 80 0.03 -21.62 25.35
CA GLU A 80 -1.28 -22.30 25.39
C GLU A 80 -2.31 -21.51 24.57
N TYR A 81 -2.26 -21.64 23.24
CA TYR A 81 -3.26 -21.06 22.34
C TYR A 81 -4.58 -21.85 22.41
N PRO A 82 -5.77 -21.21 22.43
CA PRO A 82 -6.04 -19.78 22.17
C PRO A 82 -6.09 -18.87 23.41
N GLU A 83 -6.00 -19.42 24.63
CA GLU A 83 -6.11 -18.66 25.88
C GLU A 83 -4.96 -17.65 26.04
N GLU A 84 -3.76 -18.07 25.63
CA GLU A 84 -2.57 -17.25 25.57
C GLU A 84 -2.14 -17.04 24.12
N ARG A 85 -1.84 -15.79 23.76
CA ARG A 85 -1.34 -15.43 22.43
C ARG A 85 0.01 -14.74 22.56
N LEU A 86 0.90 -15.04 21.61
CA LEU A 86 2.16 -14.32 21.50
C LEU A 86 1.91 -12.89 21.03
N PRO A 87 2.64 -11.90 21.57
CA PRO A 87 2.57 -10.53 21.06
C PRO A 87 3.11 -10.50 19.62
N LEU A 88 2.31 -9.99 18.70
CA LEU A 88 2.72 -9.82 17.30
C LEU A 88 3.59 -8.57 17.17
N PRO A 89 4.66 -8.60 16.36
CA PRO A 89 5.44 -7.39 16.07
C PRO A 89 4.58 -6.40 15.27
N GLU A 90 4.83 -5.10 15.42
CA GLU A 90 4.08 -4.06 14.66
C GLU A 90 4.15 -4.28 13.14
N ALA A 91 5.29 -4.80 12.65
CA ALA A 91 5.53 -5.07 11.24
C ALA A 91 4.93 -6.39 10.75
N TYR A 92 4.11 -7.06 11.55
CA TYR A 92 3.40 -8.28 11.16
C TYR A 92 2.51 -8.04 9.94
N ARG A 93 2.39 -9.07 9.09
CA ARG A 93 1.72 -8.99 7.80
C ARG A 93 0.81 -10.18 7.63
N ASN A 94 -0.49 -9.93 7.59
CA ASN A 94 -1.42 -10.91 7.05
C ASN A 94 -2.40 -10.28 6.05
N MET A 95 -3.68 -10.10 6.40
CA MET A 95 -4.68 -9.57 5.47
C MET A 95 -4.56 -8.05 5.35
N PRO A 96 -4.58 -7.46 4.13
CA PRO A 96 -4.62 -6.02 3.99
C PRO A 96 -5.98 -5.44 4.43
N ILE A 97 -5.96 -4.30 5.10
CA ILE A 97 -7.15 -3.53 5.53
C ILE A 97 -7.16 -2.13 4.92
N LEU A 98 -8.35 -1.57 4.78
CA LEU A 98 -8.59 -0.21 4.29
C LEU A 98 -8.94 0.71 5.46
N LEU A 99 -8.23 1.83 5.58
CA LEU A 99 -8.45 2.77 6.66
C LEU A 99 -9.53 3.82 6.34
N PHE A 100 -10.34 4.14 7.34
CA PHE A 100 -11.21 5.30 7.35
C PHE A 100 -11.01 6.10 8.64
N ASP A 101 -11.22 7.41 8.55
CA ASP A 101 -11.12 8.33 9.68
C ASP A 101 -12.31 8.13 10.64
N ASP A 102 -12.02 7.83 11.91
CA ASP A 102 -13.00 7.64 12.98
C ASP A 102 -13.90 8.87 13.16
N ALA A 103 -13.34 10.08 13.08
CA ALA A 103 -14.05 11.31 13.40
C ALA A 103 -15.02 11.73 12.28
N THR A 104 -14.63 11.50 11.02
CA THR A 104 -15.40 11.98 9.86
C THR A 104 -16.05 10.86 9.05
N GLY A 105 -15.73 9.59 9.34
CA GLY A 105 -16.17 8.42 8.58
C GLY A 105 -15.57 8.33 7.17
N HIS A 106 -14.73 9.28 6.77
CA HIS A 106 -14.20 9.34 5.42
C HIS A 106 -13.08 8.32 5.19
N GLU A 107 -13.21 7.59 4.10
CA GLU A 107 -12.21 6.64 3.63
C GLU A 107 -10.97 7.38 3.10
N LEU A 108 -9.79 6.85 3.42
CA LEU A 108 -8.52 7.39 2.95
C LEU A 108 -8.24 7.02 1.48
N CYS A 109 -8.85 5.93 0.98
CA CYS A 109 -8.62 5.44 -0.37
C CYS A 109 -9.18 6.39 -1.44
N THR A 110 -8.37 6.65 -2.47
CA THR A 110 -8.69 7.56 -3.58
C THR A 110 -8.84 6.87 -4.93
N SER A 111 -8.84 5.53 -4.96
CA SER A 111 -8.82 4.73 -6.18
C SER A 111 -7.71 5.12 -7.17
N CYS A 112 -6.46 5.26 -6.70
CA CYS A 112 -5.31 5.53 -7.58
C CYS A 112 -4.74 4.30 -8.31
N PHE A 113 -5.24 3.10 -7.98
CA PHE A 113 -4.90 1.80 -8.59
C PHE A 113 -3.43 1.33 -8.42
N GLN A 114 -2.61 1.99 -7.58
CA GLN A 114 -1.22 1.57 -7.40
C GLN A 114 -1.10 0.22 -6.68
N CYS A 115 -1.89 -0.02 -5.64
CA CYS A 115 -1.92 -1.30 -4.93
C CYS A 115 -2.34 -2.47 -5.83
N GLN A 116 -3.32 -2.24 -6.71
CA GLN A 116 -3.76 -3.23 -7.70
C GLN A 116 -2.65 -3.55 -8.71
N ARG A 117 -1.95 -2.54 -9.22
CA ARG A 117 -0.89 -2.73 -10.22
C ARG A 117 0.36 -3.41 -9.67
N ILE A 118 0.73 -3.13 -8.41
CA ILE A 118 1.95 -3.70 -7.82
C ILE A 118 1.74 -5.12 -7.29
N CYS A 119 0.49 -5.54 -7.08
CA CYS A 119 0.16 -6.83 -6.48
C CYS A 119 0.76 -7.98 -7.32
N PRO A 120 1.75 -8.75 -6.80
CA PRO A 120 2.38 -9.80 -7.58
C PRO A 120 1.42 -10.88 -8.07
N PRO A 121 0.49 -11.42 -7.24
CA PRO A 121 -0.52 -12.38 -7.71
C PRO A 121 -1.75 -11.72 -8.36
N GLN A 122 -1.81 -10.39 -8.45
CA GLN A 122 -2.91 -9.64 -9.08
C GLN A 122 -4.31 -9.88 -8.49
N VAL A 123 -4.40 -10.16 -7.19
CA VAL A 123 -5.66 -10.51 -6.48
C VAL A 123 -6.51 -9.31 -6.03
N ILE A 124 -6.09 -8.09 -6.36
CA ILE A 124 -6.79 -6.86 -5.95
C ILE A 124 -7.60 -6.34 -7.14
N HIS A 125 -8.90 -6.24 -6.99
CA HIS A 125 -9.80 -5.68 -8.00
C HIS A 125 -10.46 -4.41 -7.46
N MET A 126 -10.37 -3.33 -8.23
CA MET A 126 -10.92 -2.04 -7.84
C MET A 126 -11.78 -1.44 -8.94
N THR A 127 -12.84 -0.74 -8.53
CA THR A 127 -13.65 0.11 -9.41
C THR A 127 -13.68 1.52 -8.82
N GLN A 128 -13.40 2.52 -9.66
CA GLN A 128 -13.44 3.93 -9.24
C GLN A 128 -14.90 4.42 -9.16
N ALA A 129 -15.21 5.13 -8.07
CA ALA A 129 -16.52 5.74 -7.90
C ALA A 129 -16.73 6.89 -8.90
N LYS A 130 -17.99 7.11 -9.25
CA LYS A 130 -18.42 8.22 -10.10
C LYS A 130 -19.36 9.11 -9.32
N ASP A 131 -19.27 10.40 -9.58
CA ASP A 131 -20.23 11.38 -9.10
C ASP A 131 -21.62 11.08 -9.69
N PRO A 132 -22.68 10.94 -8.86
CA PRO A 132 -24.03 10.66 -9.34
C PRO A 132 -24.62 11.80 -10.16
N GLU A 133 -24.23 13.05 -9.92
CA GLU A 133 -24.77 14.21 -10.63
C GLU A 133 -24.04 14.42 -11.97
N THR A 134 -22.71 14.35 -11.95
CA THR A 134 -21.90 14.67 -13.14
C THR A 134 -21.46 13.45 -13.95
N GLY A 135 -21.59 12.25 -13.39
CA GLY A 135 -21.10 10.99 -13.97
C GLY A 135 -19.57 10.87 -14.06
N LYS A 136 -18.84 11.89 -13.57
CA LYS A 136 -17.37 11.95 -13.67
C LYS A 136 -16.72 11.09 -12.59
N PRO A 137 -15.54 10.50 -12.86
CA PRO A 137 -14.79 9.78 -11.83
C PRO A 137 -14.38 10.71 -10.69
N VAL A 138 -14.52 10.24 -9.45
CA VAL A 138 -14.14 10.96 -8.23
C VAL A 138 -13.03 10.20 -7.48
N PRO A 139 -12.23 10.87 -6.62
CA PRO A 139 -11.17 10.22 -5.83
C PRO A 139 -11.75 9.42 -4.66
N ALA A 140 -12.46 8.34 -4.98
CA ALA A 140 -13.01 7.37 -4.05
C ALA A 140 -13.21 6.03 -4.77
N VAL A 141 -13.15 4.94 -4.02
CA VAL A 141 -13.35 3.59 -4.56
C VAL A 141 -14.81 3.16 -4.37
N SER A 142 -15.46 2.65 -5.40
CA SER A 142 -16.82 2.08 -5.29
C SER A 142 -16.76 0.62 -4.84
N GLU A 143 -15.92 -0.18 -5.51
CA GLU A 143 -15.65 -1.57 -5.15
C GLU A 143 -14.16 -1.77 -4.96
N PHE A 144 -13.83 -2.50 -3.91
CA PHE A 144 -12.49 -2.99 -3.62
C PHE A 144 -12.65 -4.45 -3.22
N ILE A 145 -11.98 -5.35 -3.91
CA ILE A 145 -12.08 -6.80 -3.67
C ILE A 145 -10.66 -7.33 -3.55
N ILE A 146 -10.44 -8.19 -2.57
CA ILE A 146 -9.19 -8.96 -2.42
C ILE A 146 -9.55 -10.43 -2.40
N GLU A 147 -8.98 -11.20 -3.31
CA GLU A 147 -9.03 -12.67 -3.27
C GLU A 147 -7.93 -13.16 -2.30
N TYR A 148 -8.33 -13.53 -1.08
CA TYR A 148 -7.39 -13.89 -0.02
C TYR A 148 -6.75 -15.27 -0.23
N ASP A 149 -7.44 -16.18 -0.92
CA ASP A 149 -6.97 -17.52 -1.28
C ASP A 149 -5.64 -17.51 -2.06
N ALA A 150 -5.44 -16.53 -2.93
CA ALA A 150 -4.21 -16.35 -3.71
C ALA A 150 -3.30 -15.22 -3.19
N CYS A 151 -3.71 -14.50 -2.14
CA CYS A 151 -2.90 -13.46 -1.54
C CYS A 151 -1.68 -14.06 -0.82
N MET A 152 -0.47 -13.58 -1.16
CA MET A 152 0.78 -14.01 -0.51
C MET A 152 1.22 -13.14 0.67
N SER A 153 0.35 -12.24 1.16
CA SER A 153 0.60 -11.34 2.31
C SER A 153 1.92 -10.56 2.27
N CYS A 154 2.43 -10.22 1.07
CA CYS A 154 3.76 -9.62 0.90
C CYS A 154 3.91 -8.20 1.47
N GLY A 155 2.83 -7.42 1.51
CA GLY A 155 2.84 -6.02 2.00
C GLY A 155 3.11 -4.94 0.95
N PHE A 156 3.38 -5.27 -0.32
CA PHE A 156 3.69 -4.27 -1.34
C PHE A 156 2.55 -3.28 -1.60
N CYS A 157 1.30 -3.72 -1.45
CA CYS A 157 0.14 -2.85 -1.57
C CYS A 157 0.12 -1.76 -0.49
N ALA A 158 0.54 -2.07 0.75
CA ALA A 158 0.63 -1.14 1.86
C ALA A 158 1.81 -0.16 1.69
N GLU A 159 2.96 -0.64 1.22
CA GLU A 159 4.16 0.18 1.02
C GLU A 159 4.01 1.14 -0.18
N VAL A 160 3.35 0.73 -1.27
CA VAL A 160 3.19 1.57 -2.46
C VAL A 160 2.12 2.65 -2.28
N CYS A 161 1.23 2.51 -1.29
CA CYS A 161 0.05 3.35 -1.16
C CYS A 161 0.46 4.80 -0.82
N PRO A 162 0.27 5.77 -1.74
CA PRO A 162 0.70 7.14 -1.48
C PRO A 162 -0.22 7.88 -0.51
N PHE A 163 -1.33 7.28 -0.09
CA PHE A 163 -2.33 7.88 0.81
C PHE A 163 -2.39 7.18 2.17
N ASP A 164 -1.55 6.16 2.39
CA ASP A 164 -1.58 5.32 3.60
C ASP A 164 -2.97 4.70 3.86
N ALA A 165 -3.76 4.53 2.80
CA ALA A 165 -5.15 4.08 2.86
C ALA A 165 -5.31 2.56 2.98
N ILE A 166 -4.31 1.78 2.58
CA ILE A 166 -4.27 0.33 2.72
C ILE A 166 -3.06 -0.01 3.58
N LYS A 167 -3.28 -0.83 4.61
CA LYS A 167 -2.25 -1.25 5.58
C LYS A 167 -2.36 -2.75 5.83
N MET A 168 -1.34 -3.34 6.43
CA MET A 168 -1.35 -4.77 6.79
C MET A 168 -1.98 -4.94 8.18
N ASP A 169 -2.89 -5.91 8.30
CA ASP A 169 -3.55 -6.25 9.56
C ASP A 169 -2.76 -7.31 10.33
N HIS A 170 -3.09 -7.40 11.62
CA HIS A 170 -2.61 -8.41 12.56
C HIS A 170 -3.55 -9.60 12.71
N ASP A 171 -4.79 -9.50 12.23
CA ASP A 171 -5.74 -10.61 12.24
C ASP A 171 -5.25 -11.77 11.34
N PHE A 172 -5.06 -12.94 11.94
CA PHE A 172 -4.59 -14.16 11.28
C PHE A 172 -5.56 -15.33 11.39
N GLU A 173 -6.64 -15.20 12.17
CA GLU A 173 -7.59 -16.28 12.43
C GLU A 173 -8.71 -16.31 11.36
N LEU A 174 -8.33 -16.18 10.08
CA LEU A 174 -9.23 -15.97 8.94
C LEU A 174 -9.71 -17.26 8.25
N SER A 175 -9.55 -18.40 8.91
CA SER A 175 -9.90 -19.71 8.33
C SER A 175 -11.41 -19.85 8.17
N THR A 176 -11.85 -20.35 7.02
CA THR A 176 -13.26 -20.56 6.69
C THR A 176 -13.46 -21.87 5.93
N ALA A 177 -14.63 -22.49 6.10
CA ALA A 177 -14.99 -23.73 5.41
C ALA A 177 -15.34 -23.52 3.92
N ASN A 178 -15.72 -22.29 3.54
CA ASN A 178 -16.24 -21.97 2.21
C ASN A 178 -15.24 -21.13 1.42
N HIS A 179 -14.74 -21.64 0.29
CA HIS A 179 -13.83 -20.90 -0.58
C HIS A 179 -14.34 -19.49 -0.98
N PRO A 180 -15.62 -19.29 -1.37
CA PRO A 180 -16.08 -17.95 -1.77
C PRO A 180 -16.00 -16.90 -0.66
N SER A 181 -15.95 -17.30 0.61
CA SER A 181 -15.79 -16.36 1.72
C SER A 181 -14.36 -15.82 1.89
N LEU A 182 -13.39 -16.37 1.15
CA LEU A 182 -12.02 -15.83 1.05
C LEU A 182 -11.94 -14.64 0.10
N THR A 183 -12.97 -14.40 -0.72
CA THR A 183 -13.08 -13.17 -1.51
C THR A 183 -13.66 -12.06 -0.63
N VAL A 184 -12.80 -11.18 -0.15
CA VAL A 184 -13.20 -10.12 0.80
C VAL A 184 -13.49 -8.83 0.03
N HIS A 185 -14.73 -8.38 0.14
CA HIS A 185 -15.18 -7.12 -0.42
C HIS A 185 -14.84 -5.94 0.51
N LYS A 186 -14.89 -4.73 -0.04
CA LYS A 186 -14.55 -3.45 0.60
C LYS A 186 -15.08 -3.32 2.02
N ALA A 187 -16.34 -3.69 2.25
CA ALA A 187 -16.96 -3.60 3.58
C ALA A 187 -16.23 -4.44 4.64
N GLY A 188 -15.75 -5.63 4.29
CA GLY A 188 -14.98 -6.49 5.20
C GLY A 188 -13.57 -5.98 5.49
N LEU A 189 -12.99 -5.20 4.57
CA LEU A 189 -11.64 -4.65 4.67
C LEU A 189 -11.56 -3.38 5.51
N LEU A 190 -12.67 -2.66 5.68
CA LEU A 190 -12.66 -1.35 6.33
C LEU A 190 -12.40 -1.48 7.84
N ARG A 191 -11.40 -0.72 8.31
CA ARG A 191 -11.04 -0.60 9.71
C ARG A 191 -10.80 0.88 10.07
N PRO A 192 -11.16 1.29 11.29
CA PRO A 192 -10.88 2.65 11.73
C PRO A 192 -9.38 2.89 11.86
N VAL A 193 -8.96 4.15 11.78
CA VAL A 193 -7.56 4.55 12.03
C VAL A 193 -7.16 4.23 13.48
N SER A 194 -8.07 4.42 14.43
CA SER A 194 -7.85 4.09 15.85
C SER A 194 -7.45 2.62 16.07
N TYR A 195 -8.06 1.70 15.30
CA TYR A 195 -7.68 0.29 15.32
C TYR A 195 -6.24 0.09 14.83
N TYR A 196 -5.87 0.69 13.70
CA TYR A 196 -4.51 0.56 13.16
C TYR A 196 -3.45 1.15 14.10
N GLN A 197 -3.78 2.25 14.78
CA GLN A 197 -2.91 2.87 15.78
C GLN A 197 -2.65 1.93 16.99
N SER A 198 -3.61 1.08 17.34
CA SER A 198 -3.44 0.11 18.43
C SER A 198 -2.49 -1.04 18.09
N ILE A 199 -2.45 -1.48 16.81
CA ILE A 199 -1.61 -2.60 16.36
C ILE A 199 -0.22 -2.15 15.88
N ALA A 200 -0.11 -0.92 15.38
CA ALA A 200 1.10 -0.37 14.77
C ALA A 200 1.29 1.13 15.09
N PRO A 201 1.46 1.50 16.38
CA PRO A 201 1.52 2.89 16.81
C PRO A 201 2.68 3.67 16.18
N THR A 202 3.86 3.05 16.03
CA THR A 202 5.04 3.75 15.50
C THR A 202 4.87 4.06 14.01
N PHE A 203 4.44 3.07 13.22
CA PHE A 203 4.19 3.26 11.79
C PHE A 203 3.08 4.25 11.50
N TRP A 204 2.01 4.27 12.32
CA TRP A 204 0.96 5.26 12.15
C TRP A 204 1.45 6.67 12.49
N ALA A 205 2.18 6.84 13.60
CA ALA A 205 2.70 8.15 14.00
C ALA A 205 3.56 8.81 12.90
N GLU A 206 4.33 8.03 12.15
CA GLU A 206 5.12 8.52 11.01
C GLU A 206 4.26 8.93 9.80
N ALA A 207 3.18 8.20 9.54
CA ALA A 207 2.33 8.40 8.36
C ALA A 207 1.20 9.43 8.57
N GLU A 208 0.74 9.60 9.82
CA GLU A 208 -0.51 10.26 10.20
C GLU A 208 -0.70 11.64 9.58
N ALA A 209 0.27 12.55 9.80
CA ALA A 209 0.17 13.93 9.31
C ALA A 209 0.07 13.99 7.78
N SER A 210 0.78 13.09 7.08
CA SER A 210 0.76 12.99 5.62
C SER A 210 -0.56 12.42 5.12
N ALA A 211 -1.06 11.38 5.78
CA ALA A 211 -2.32 10.73 5.47
C ALA A 211 -3.50 11.71 5.60
N TYR A 212 -3.61 12.41 6.75
CA TYR A 212 -4.68 13.39 6.98
C TYR A 212 -4.60 14.59 6.05
N LYS A 213 -3.40 15.13 5.79
CA LYS A 213 -3.23 16.22 4.82
C LYS A 213 -3.75 15.84 3.43
N LYS A 214 -3.46 14.62 2.99
CA LYS A 214 -3.93 14.12 1.68
C LYS A 214 -5.44 13.86 1.73
N LEU A 215 -5.95 13.30 2.81
CA LEU A 215 -7.38 13.07 3.03
C LEU A 215 -8.17 14.38 2.88
N GLU A 216 -7.77 15.45 3.56
CA GLU A 216 -8.40 16.78 3.46
C GLU A 216 -8.37 17.34 2.02
N ALA A 217 -7.25 17.14 1.31
CA ALA A 217 -7.15 17.54 -0.09
C ALA A 217 -8.06 16.72 -1.03
N ASN A 218 -8.36 15.47 -0.67
CA ASN A 218 -9.23 14.58 -1.42
C ASN A 218 -10.70 14.83 -1.13
N LYS A 219 -11.08 15.11 0.13
CA LYS A 219 -12.44 15.49 0.55
C LYS A 219 -12.99 16.64 -0.30
N LYS A 220 -12.16 17.66 -0.57
CA LYS A 220 -12.53 18.81 -1.41
C LYS A 220 -12.82 18.48 -2.88
N ARG A 221 -12.43 17.30 -3.35
CA ARG A 221 -12.54 16.88 -4.77
C ARG A 221 -13.63 15.83 -5.00
N ARG A 222 -14.36 15.41 -3.96
CA ARG A 222 -15.47 14.46 -4.06
C ARG A 222 -16.72 15.02 -3.35
N PRO A 223 -17.93 14.70 -3.82
CA PRO A 223 -19.16 15.02 -3.10
C PRO A 223 -19.13 14.42 -1.69
N ALA A 224 -19.78 15.10 -0.73
CA ALA A 224 -19.79 14.68 0.68
C ALA A 224 -20.40 13.28 0.87
N SER A 225 -21.30 12.85 -0.02
CA SER A 225 -21.95 11.55 0.01
C SER A 225 -21.06 10.37 -0.40
N ILE A 226 -19.87 10.61 -0.97
CA ILE A 226 -19.02 9.57 -1.55
C ILE A 226 -17.72 9.40 -0.76
N GLY A 227 -17.33 8.15 -0.53
CA GLY A 227 -16.11 7.80 0.21
C GLY A 227 -16.30 7.93 1.72
N ILE A 228 -17.48 7.58 2.21
CA ILE A 228 -17.77 7.35 3.63
C ILE A 228 -17.86 5.83 3.82
N ALA A 229 -17.22 5.32 4.87
CA ALA A 229 -17.29 3.90 5.21
C ALA A 229 -18.75 3.49 5.45
N PRO A 230 -19.24 2.37 4.88
CA PRO A 230 -20.66 1.99 4.98
C PRO A 230 -21.20 1.94 6.41
N GLN A 231 -20.40 1.43 7.35
CA GLN A 231 -20.75 1.38 8.77
C GLN A 231 -20.89 2.75 9.47
N MET A 232 -20.35 3.82 8.87
CA MET A 232 -20.39 5.18 9.43
C MET A 232 -21.47 6.04 8.76
N ILE A 233 -22.14 5.57 7.71
CA ILE A 233 -23.08 6.39 6.93
C ILE A 233 -24.20 6.97 7.80
N GLU A 234 -24.80 6.16 8.69
CA GLU A 234 -25.89 6.62 9.57
C GLU A 234 -25.39 7.62 10.62
N GLN A 235 -24.23 7.37 11.22
CA GLN A 235 -23.63 8.26 12.21
C GLN A 235 -23.22 9.61 11.61
N VAL A 236 -22.64 9.59 10.40
CA VAL A 236 -22.26 10.81 9.68
C VAL A 236 -23.50 11.61 9.26
N LYS A 237 -24.56 10.95 8.78
CA LYS A 237 -25.84 11.62 8.48
C LYS A 237 -26.43 12.29 9.72
N ALA A 238 -26.50 11.59 10.84
CA ALA A 238 -26.99 12.15 12.10
C ALA A 238 -26.14 13.34 12.59
N ALA A 239 -24.82 13.28 12.43
CA ALA A 239 -23.93 14.38 12.77
C ALA A 239 -24.08 15.60 11.84
N HIS A 240 -24.43 15.37 10.57
CA HIS A 240 -24.76 16.44 9.61
C HIS A 240 -26.09 17.10 9.94
N GLU A 241 -27.14 16.31 10.21
CA GLU A 241 -28.46 16.82 10.61
C GLU A 241 -28.35 17.68 11.89
N LEU A 242 -27.63 17.22 12.90
CA LEU A 242 -27.37 17.99 14.13
C LEU A 242 -26.59 19.29 13.90
N ARG A 243 -25.65 19.30 12.93
CA ARG A 243 -24.89 20.50 12.58
C ARG A 243 -25.73 21.49 11.79
N ASP A 244 -26.58 21.02 10.88
CA ASP A 244 -27.49 21.87 10.13
C ASP A 244 -28.52 22.51 11.08
N ASP A 245 -29.06 21.74 12.05
CA ASP A 245 -29.94 22.26 13.10
C ASP A 245 -29.25 23.32 13.99
N GLN A 246 -27.99 23.09 14.37
CA GLN A 246 -27.21 24.05 15.16
C GLN A 246 -26.85 25.31 14.35
N GLN A 247 -26.57 25.17 13.06
CA GLN A 247 -26.23 26.29 12.18
C GLN A 247 -27.48 27.10 11.78
N GLU A 248 -28.65 26.49 11.76
CA GLU A 248 -29.95 27.16 11.65
C GLU A 248 -30.32 27.89 12.96
N ALA A 249 -29.93 27.34 14.12
CA ALA A 249 -30.11 27.99 15.43
C ALA A 249 -29.16 29.18 15.67
N ASP A 250 -27.92 29.14 15.15
CA ASP A 250 -26.92 30.21 15.27
C ASP A 250 -26.99 31.27 14.14
N SER A 251 -27.91 31.11 13.19
CA SER A 251 -28.14 32.10 12.14
C SER A 251 -28.91 33.31 12.72
N PRO A 252 -28.35 34.55 12.65
CA PRO A 252 -29.08 35.72 13.14
C PRO A 252 -30.36 35.91 12.32
N PRO A 253 -31.48 36.33 12.96
CA PRO A 253 -32.74 36.47 12.25
C PRO A 253 -32.57 37.45 11.09
N ALA A 254 -33.03 37.03 9.90
CA ALA A 254 -33.03 37.86 8.71
C ALA A 254 -33.68 39.23 9.05
N PRO A 255 -33.09 40.36 8.60
CA PRO A 255 -33.70 41.65 8.84
C PRO A 255 -35.09 41.65 8.18
N VAL A 256 -36.10 41.83 9.03
CA VAL A 256 -37.49 41.95 8.60
C VAL A 256 -37.57 43.10 7.61
N ALA A 257 -37.90 42.77 6.36
CA ALA A 257 -38.17 43.75 5.32
C ALA A 257 -39.39 44.58 5.73
N ILE A 258 -39.15 45.85 6.04
CA ILE A 258 -40.22 46.84 6.17
C ILE A 258 -40.72 47.13 4.74
N ALA A 259 -41.97 46.77 4.46
CA ALA A 259 -42.66 47.08 3.22
C ALA A 259 -42.98 48.60 3.11
N PRO A 260 -43.18 49.14 1.89
CA PRO A 260 -42.92 50.54 1.59
C PRO A 260 -44.13 51.45 1.86
N ALA A 261 -43.85 52.70 2.23
CA ALA A 261 -44.84 53.77 2.23
C ALA A 261 -44.87 54.46 0.86
N LEU A 262 -46.08 54.57 0.32
CA LEU A 262 -46.45 55.32 -0.88
C LEU A 262 -46.30 56.83 -0.63
N ASP A 263 -45.70 57.57 -1.57
CA ASP A 263 -46.14 58.93 -1.86
C ASP A 263 -45.93 59.27 -3.34
N ALA A 264 -46.83 60.11 -3.84
CA ALA A 264 -47.16 60.35 -5.23
C ALA A 264 -46.36 61.50 -5.86
N GLY A 265 -46.12 61.36 -7.16
CA GLY A 265 -46.19 62.47 -8.12
C GLY A 265 -44.88 63.20 -8.43
N ARG A 266 -44.36 63.02 -9.65
CA ARG A 266 -44.30 64.06 -10.70
C ARG A 266 -43.81 63.47 -12.03
N ALA A 267 -44.34 64.01 -13.12
CA ALA A 267 -44.29 63.50 -14.48
C ALA A 267 -43.03 63.89 -15.31
N ALA A 268 -42.82 63.08 -16.37
CA ALA A 268 -42.33 63.39 -17.72
C ALA A 268 -40.83 63.71 -18.00
N THR A 269 -40.12 62.67 -18.50
CA THR A 269 -39.30 62.51 -19.76
C THR A 269 -38.83 63.73 -20.59
N PRO A 270 -37.90 63.57 -21.59
CA PRO A 270 -36.76 62.63 -21.78
C PRO A 270 -35.49 63.32 -22.36
N ALA A 271 -34.42 62.55 -22.67
CA ALA A 271 -33.25 62.81 -23.58
C ALA A 271 -31.94 62.38 -22.88
N THR A 272 -30.89 61.79 -23.47
CA THR A 272 -30.49 61.46 -24.86
C THR A 272 -29.26 60.55 -24.78
N ALA A 273 -29.04 59.73 -25.81
CA ALA A 273 -27.80 58.99 -26.03
C ALA A 273 -26.59 59.92 -26.27
N SER A 274 -25.38 59.48 -25.89
CA SER A 274 -24.17 59.63 -26.72
C SER A 274 -22.98 58.86 -26.16
N ALA A 275 -22.06 58.56 -27.08
CA ALA A 275 -20.95 57.64 -27.05
C ALA A 275 -19.71 58.09 -26.26
N ALA A 276 -18.77 57.15 -26.17
CA ALA A 276 -17.40 57.26 -25.64
C ALA A 276 -16.57 58.41 -26.22
N PRO A 277 -15.43 58.72 -25.57
CA PRO A 277 -14.16 58.50 -26.27
C PRO A 277 -13.01 57.88 -25.44
N ALA A 278 -12.20 57.13 -26.19
CA ALA A 278 -10.77 56.80 -26.13
C ALA A 278 -9.89 57.00 -24.87
N ALA A 279 -9.31 55.86 -24.47
CA ALA A 279 -7.88 55.54 -24.28
C ALA A 279 -7.00 56.31 -23.26
N SER A 280 -6.55 55.58 -22.23
CA SER A 280 -5.16 55.59 -21.73
C SER A 280 -4.81 54.23 -21.09
N ASP A 281 -3.56 53.82 -21.23
CA ASP A 281 -2.98 52.49 -20.99
C ASP A 281 -2.91 52.05 -19.52
N GLY A 282 -2.99 50.73 -19.29
CA GLY A 282 -2.54 50.06 -18.07
C GLY A 282 -3.52 49.05 -17.45
N ASP A 283 -3.14 47.76 -17.50
CA ASP A 283 -3.63 46.58 -16.74
C ASP A 283 -4.86 45.74 -17.20
N LEU A 284 -4.67 44.41 -17.09
CA LEU A 284 -5.38 43.25 -17.65
C LEU A 284 -6.88 43.06 -17.31
N PRO A 285 -7.71 42.44 -18.19
CA PRO A 285 -7.89 40.96 -18.19
C PRO A 285 -8.24 40.38 -19.58
N THR A 286 -7.31 40.40 -20.55
CA THR A 286 -7.53 39.78 -21.88
C THR A 286 -6.68 38.52 -22.14
N ASP A 287 -5.63 38.27 -21.36
CA ASP A 287 -4.73 37.13 -21.58
C ASP A 287 -5.41 35.77 -21.29
N LYS A 288 -6.18 35.64 -20.21
CA LYS A 288 -6.78 34.33 -19.86
C LYS A 288 -7.81 33.86 -20.89
N ALA A 289 -8.61 34.76 -21.44
CA ALA A 289 -9.59 34.42 -22.48
C ALA A 289 -8.89 34.05 -23.80
N ALA A 290 -7.85 34.81 -24.19
CA ALA A 290 -7.03 34.52 -25.37
C ALA A 290 -6.29 33.18 -25.23
N ARG A 291 -5.75 32.90 -24.05
CA ARG A 291 -5.03 31.65 -23.73
C ARG A 291 -5.97 30.45 -23.69
N LEU A 292 -7.18 30.60 -23.16
CA LEU A 292 -8.22 29.56 -23.22
C LEU A 292 -8.71 29.32 -24.64
N ALA A 293 -8.86 30.36 -25.46
CA ALA A 293 -9.20 30.24 -26.87
C ALA A 293 -8.10 29.50 -27.66
N ALA A 294 -6.82 29.82 -27.41
CA ALA A 294 -5.69 29.15 -28.04
C ALA A 294 -5.59 27.66 -27.65
N ILE A 295 -5.87 27.33 -26.38
CA ILE A 295 -5.90 25.92 -25.93
C ILE A 295 -7.05 25.16 -26.59
N ARG A 296 -8.24 25.76 -26.70
CA ARG A 296 -9.40 25.14 -27.39
C ARG A 296 -9.11 24.90 -28.87
N ALA A 297 -8.59 25.91 -29.57
CA ALA A 297 -8.21 25.79 -30.98
C ALA A 297 -7.15 24.70 -31.20
N ARG A 298 -6.16 24.57 -30.31
CA ARG A 298 -5.14 23.51 -30.37
C ARG A 298 -5.74 22.12 -30.16
N ASN A 299 -6.69 21.99 -29.23
CA ASN A 299 -7.35 20.71 -28.96
C ASN A 299 -8.30 20.31 -30.09
N GLU A 300 -8.99 21.27 -30.70
CA GLU A 300 -9.83 21.05 -31.88
C GLU A 300 -9.01 20.66 -33.09
N ALA A 301 -7.86 21.32 -33.33
CA ALA A 301 -6.93 20.94 -34.39
C ALA A 301 -6.36 19.53 -34.17
N LYS A 302 -6.04 19.16 -32.93
CA LYS A 302 -5.57 17.81 -32.60
C LYS A 302 -6.67 16.76 -32.85
N LYS A 303 -7.91 17.05 -32.44
CA LYS A 303 -9.06 16.17 -32.67
C LYS A 303 -9.36 16.01 -34.16
N ALA A 304 -9.26 17.09 -34.94
CA ALA A 304 -9.42 17.05 -36.39
C ALA A 304 -8.30 16.24 -37.07
N ALA A 305 -7.05 16.33 -36.58
CA ALA A 305 -5.94 15.53 -37.09
C ALA A 305 -6.08 14.02 -36.76
N GLU A 306 -6.60 13.69 -35.56
CA GLU A 306 -6.89 12.30 -35.16
C GLU A 306 -8.05 11.71 -35.97
N GLN A 307 -9.02 12.52 -36.38
CA GLN A 307 -10.16 12.12 -37.21
C GLN A 307 -9.83 12.05 -38.71
N ALA A 308 -8.70 12.61 -39.14
CA ALA A 308 -8.23 12.60 -40.53
C ALA A 308 -7.16 11.52 -40.80
N ALA A 309 -6.74 10.75 -39.80
CA ALA A 309 -5.77 9.66 -39.98
C ALA A 309 -6.45 8.43 -40.62
N PRO A 310 -5.97 7.91 -41.77
CA PRO A 310 -6.55 6.72 -42.40
C PRO A 310 -6.28 5.47 -41.56
N ALA A 311 -7.31 4.62 -41.43
CA ALA A 311 -7.26 3.35 -40.73
C ALA A 311 -6.15 2.45 -41.30
N GLN A 312 -5.14 2.15 -40.48
CA GLN A 312 -4.19 1.10 -40.80
C GLN A 312 -4.84 -0.26 -40.53
N ALA A 313 -4.98 -1.04 -41.60
CA ALA A 313 -5.50 -2.39 -41.59
C ALA A 313 -4.63 -3.33 -40.75
N GLN A 314 -5.27 -4.07 -39.85
CA GLN A 314 -4.68 -5.23 -39.19
C GLN A 314 -4.68 -6.41 -40.18
N PRO A 315 -3.61 -7.23 -40.26
CA PRO A 315 -3.62 -8.42 -41.09
C PRO A 315 -4.56 -9.48 -40.48
N ALA A 316 -5.38 -10.06 -41.36
CA ALA A 316 -6.34 -11.10 -41.07
C ALA A 316 -5.65 -12.39 -40.59
N ALA A 317 -6.13 -12.94 -39.47
CA ALA A 317 -5.88 -14.32 -39.09
C ALA A 317 -7.03 -15.17 -39.67
N GLU A 318 -6.74 -15.92 -40.73
CA GLU A 318 -7.60 -16.97 -41.25
C GLU A 318 -7.65 -18.14 -40.26
N GLY A 319 -8.86 -18.66 -40.05
CA GLY A 319 -9.19 -19.54 -38.95
C GLY A 319 -8.90 -21.02 -39.16
N ALA A 320 -9.12 -21.76 -38.07
CA ALA A 320 -9.56 -23.14 -38.11
C ALA A 320 -10.33 -23.42 -36.81
N ALA A 321 -11.65 -23.47 -36.93
CA ALA A 321 -12.49 -24.12 -35.94
C ALA A 321 -12.36 -25.64 -36.15
N THR A 322 -11.97 -26.37 -35.10
CA THR A 322 -12.18 -27.81 -35.06
C THR A 322 -12.59 -28.24 -33.66
N ALA A 323 -13.68 -29.01 -33.65
CA ALA A 323 -14.42 -29.49 -32.50
C ALA A 323 -13.57 -30.34 -31.54
N LEU A 324 -13.84 -30.20 -30.24
CA LEU A 324 -13.40 -31.13 -29.20
C LEU A 324 -14.37 -32.31 -29.13
N THR A 325 -13.89 -33.46 -29.58
CA THR A 325 -14.41 -34.79 -29.21
C THR A 325 -13.43 -35.45 -28.24
N THR A 326 -13.93 -35.87 -27.08
CA THR A 326 -13.29 -36.84 -26.18
C THR A 326 -13.13 -38.20 -26.86
N PRO A 327 -12.15 -39.03 -26.44
CA PRO A 327 -12.49 -40.05 -25.45
C PRO A 327 -11.40 -40.37 -24.40
N ASP A 328 -11.87 -40.99 -23.33
CA ASP A 328 -11.16 -41.67 -22.23
C ASP A 328 -10.00 -42.59 -22.67
N ALA A 329 -8.90 -42.62 -21.88
CA ALA A 329 -8.27 -43.81 -21.26
C ALA A 329 -6.87 -43.44 -20.65
N PRO A 330 -6.25 -44.30 -19.81
CA PRO A 330 -5.98 -44.07 -18.40
C PRO A 330 -4.59 -43.46 -18.08
N LEU A 331 -4.51 -42.79 -16.94
CA LEU A 331 -3.25 -42.34 -16.32
C LEU A 331 -2.38 -43.54 -15.93
N THR A 332 -1.21 -43.66 -16.57
CA THR A 332 -0.14 -44.55 -16.11
C THR A 332 1.05 -43.75 -15.61
N ASP A 333 1.46 -44.06 -14.38
CA ASP A 333 2.68 -43.60 -13.72
C ASP A 333 3.93 -43.90 -14.55
N ALA A 334 4.62 -42.83 -14.97
CA ALA A 334 6.06 -42.80 -15.18
C ALA A 334 6.49 -41.35 -15.43
N LEU A 335 7.05 -40.69 -14.41
CA LEU A 335 7.81 -39.45 -14.59
C LEU A 335 9.22 -39.81 -15.10
N PRO A 336 9.63 -39.42 -16.33
CA PRO A 336 11.03 -39.52 -16.71
C PRO A 336 11.85 -38.39 -16.07
N ALA A 337 13.09 -38.75 -15.72
CA ALA A 337 14.07 -37.92 -15.05
C ALA A 337 14.31 -36.57 -15.76
N ALA A 338 14.47 -35.52 -14.94
CA ALA A 338 14.77 -34.17 -15.37
C ALA A 338 16.13 -34.10 -16.09
N SER A 339 16.11 -33.93 -17.40
CA SER A 339 17.26 -33.40 -18.16
C SER A 339 17.18 -31.87 -18.15
N GLU A 340 18.25 -31.23 -17.68
CA GLU A 340 18.44 -29.78 -17.67
C GLU A 340 18.10 -29.16 -19.03
N ARG A 341 17.05 -28.32 -19.05
CA ARG A 341 16.78 -27.40 -20.16
C ARG A 341 17.33 -26.04 -19.78
N THR A 342 18.48 -25.70 -20.36
CA THR A 342 19.04 -24.35 -20.34
C THR A 342 18.04 -23.39 -20.99
N ALA A 343 17.61 -22.36 -20.25
CA ALA A 343 16.74 -21.32 -20.78
C ALA A 343 17.48 -20.50 -21.86
N PRO A 344 16.82 -20.12 -22.97
CA PRO A 344 17.39 -19.16 -23.90
C PRO A 344 17.49 -17.77 -23.25
N PRO A 345 18.51 -16.96 -23.57
CA PRO A 345 18.65 -15.63 -23.00
C PRO A 345 17.48 -14.74 -23.42
N ALA A 346 16.96 -13.98 -22.46
CA ALA A 346 15.91 -12.99 -22.68
C ALA A 346 16.34 -11.96 -23.74
N PRO A 347 15.43 -11.50 -24.62
CA PRO A 347 15.74 -10.43 -25.56
C PRO A 347 16.04 -9.14 -24.80
N ALA A 348 17.21 -8.56 -25.06
CA ALA A 348 17.63 -7.28 -24.50
C ALA A 348 16.66 -6.17 -24.93
N THR A 349 15.96 -5.58 -23.97
CA THR A 349 15.34 -4.28 -24.13
C THR A 349 16.44 -3.22 -24.19
N PRO A 350 16.33 -2.18 -25.04
CA PRO A 350 17.34 -1.14 -25.09
C PRO A 350 17.24 -0.29 -23.82
N ASP A 351 18.13 -0.55 -22.86
CA ASP A 351 18.38 0.33 -21.73
C ASP A 351 18.92 1.66 -22.28
N ALA A 352 18.09 2.70 -22.26
CA ALA A 352 18.57 4.06 -22.46
C ALA A 352 19.53 4.40 -21.30
N PRO A 353 20.78 4.80 -21.57
CA PRO A 353 21.77 4.98 -20.51
C PRO A 353 21.32 6.08 -19.55
N LEU A 354 21.57 5.87 -18.25
CA LEU A 354 21.25 6.78 -17.13
C LEU A 354 21.71 8.23 -17.39
N ASP A 355 22.73 8.40 -18.24
CA ASP A 355 23.29 9.67 -18.68
C ASP A 355 22.31 10.55 -19.49
N GLU A 356 21.43 9.96 -20.30
CA GLU A 356 20.47 10.72 -21.11
C GLU A 356 19.35 11.32 -20.24
N LYS A 357 18.88 10.56 -19.24
CA LYS A 357 17.90 11.03 -18.26
C LYS A 357 18.48 12.14 -17.38
N ALA A 358 19.75 12.01 -16.98
CA ALA A 358 20.47 13.03 -16.22
C ALA A 358 20.66 14.31 -17.05
N ALA A 359 21.06 14.21 -18.32
CA ALA A 359 21.19 15.35 -19.23
C ALA A 359 19.85 16.06 -19.46
N ARG A 360 18.76 15.30 -19.62
CA ARG A 360 17.41 15.85 -19.78
C ARG A 360 16.93 16.60 -18.55
N LEU A 361 17.23 16.10 -17.35
CA LEU A 361 16.92 16.79 -16.08
C LEU A 361 17.74 18.07 -15.90
N ALA A 362 19.02 18.06 -16.29
CA ALA A 362 19.87 19.25 -16.26
C ALA A 362 19.34 20.35 -17.21
N ALA A 363 18.94 20.00 -18.43
CA ALA A 363 18.35 20.93 -19.38
C ALA A 363 17.01 21.53 -18.91
N ILE A 364 16.19 20.75 -18.20
CA ILE A 364 14.94 21.25 -17.59
C ILE A 364 15.25 22.26 -16.47
N ARG A 365 16.23 21.96 -15.60
CA ARG A 365 16.63 22.86 -14.52
C ARG A 365 17.19 24.17 -15.05
N ALA A 366 18.05 24.14 -16.07
CA ALA A 366 18.61 25.33 -16.70
C ALA A 366 17.52 26.24 -17.30
N ARG A 367 16.54 25.65 -18.00
CA ARG A 367 15.41 26.39 -18.57
C ARG A 367 14.49 27.00 -17.50
N ASN A 368 14.28 26.31 -16.40
CA ASN A 368 13.48 26.84 -15.29
C ASN A 368 14.23 27.97 -14.55
N ALA A 369 15.54 27.85 -14.39
CA ALA A 369 16.38 28.91 -13.84
C ALA A 369 16.36 30.16 -14.74
N ALA A 370 16.48 29.99 -16.06
CA ALA A 370 16.40 31.10 -17.02
C ALA A 370 15.03 31.79 -17.00
N LYS A 371 13.93 31.02 -16.91
CA LYS A 371 12.59 31.58 -16.74
C LYS A 371 12.43 32.36 -15.43
N LYS A 372 13.00 31.85 -14.34
CA LYS A 372 12.96 32.52 -13.04
C LYS A 372 13.79 33.81 -13.03
N ALA A 373 14.92 33.82 -13.73
CA ALA A 373 15.74 35.03 -13.89
C ALA A 373 15.02 36.08 -14.74
N ALA A 374 14.42 35.68 -15.87
CA ALA A 374 13.62 36.59 -16.70
C ALA A 374 12.41 37.18 -15.94
N GLN A 375 11.77 36.39 -15.08
CA GLN A 375 10.67 36.86 -14.23
C GLN A 375 11.12 37.80 -13.09
N ALA A 376 12.39 37.76 -12.70
CA ALA A 376 12.96 38.62 -11.67
C ALA A 376 13.53 39.94 -12.23
N GLU A 377 13.62 40.07 -13.56
CA GLU A 377 14.00 41.33 -14.24
C GLU A 377 12.77 42.15 -14.67
N GLU A 378 11.56 41.58 -14.57
CA GLU A 378 10.27 42.25 -14.84
C GLU A 378 9.56 42.75 -13.56
N GLU A 379 10.08 42.43 -12.36
CA GLU A 379 9.74 43.05 -11.06
C GLU A 379 10.76 44.12 -10.69
#